data_AF-S7MZC7-F1
#
_entry.id   AF-S7MZC7-F1
#
_cell.length_a   1.000
_cell.length_b   1.000
_cell.length_c   1.000
_cell.angle_alpha   90.00
_cell.angle_beta   90.00
_cell.angle_gamma   90.00
#
_symmetry.space_group_name_H-M   'P 1'
#
loop_
_entity.id
_entity.type
_entity.pdbx_description
1 polymer ?
#
loop_
_entity_poly.entity_id
_entity_poly.type
_entity_poly.pdbx_seq_one_letter_code
_entity_poly.pdbx_strand_id
1 'polypeptide(L)'
;MTDQQAASLPPAPAQRHEVCIPDPSNGPQDVRRTSPSPAPARRQEARIPNPGNGPWNVRLASSPPPLAWRYETRVPNPGNGPRAPGPGITDNEGMRGTGENVSTCKRFAILRLKHVTVVTTKKNVKALRRETYTVDFIKKQIEEFNIGKRHLANMMGEDPETFTQEDIDRAIAYLFPSGLFEKRARPIMKHPEQIFPKQKATQWGEDGRPFHYLFYTGKQSYYSLMHDTYGKILDIEKHKNQLQAKGLFSEKDKTTDLIGSRWLIKEELEEMLVEKLSDQDYAQFMRLMERLLQCGAAEEEFVQSFRRSVTVQSKKQPIEPVQHDAQGMAFSTSEGRRKSAKAEAVVYEHGNGGIKINGIDYLLYFPVLQDREQLMFPFHFLDRLGKHDVTCTVSGGGRSAQAGAIRLAMARALCSFVTEEEVEWMRQAGLLTSDPRVRERKKPGQEGARRKFTWKKR
;
A
#
# COMPACT_ATOMS: atom_id res chain seq x y z
N MET A 1 -43.99 -30.35 48.35
CA MET A 1 -42.61 -30.38 47.81
C MET A 1 -42.72 -30.75 46.35
N THR A 2 -41.95 -30.06 45.49
CA THR A 2 -42.03 -29.97 44.01
C THR A 2 -43.25 -29.26 43.45
N ASP A 3 -43.04 -28.00 43.04
CA ASP A 3 -43.86 -27.35 42.02
C ASP A 3 -42.95 -26.62 41.02
N GLN A 4 -43.33 -26.76 39.76
CA GLN A 4 -42.63 -26.35 38.55
C GLN A 4 -42.66 -24.83 38.37
N GLN A 5 -41.54 -24.21 37.98
CA GLN A 5 -41.55 -22.89 37.34
C GLN A 5 -40.55 -22.85 36.18
N ALA A 6 -41.11 -22.73 34.97
CA ALA A 6 -40.42 -22.46 33.72
C ALA A 6 -40.02 -20.97 33.67
N ALA A 7 -38.76 -20.70 33.34
CA ALA A 7 -38.24 -19.35 33.16
C ALA A 7 -38.36 -18.93 31.68
N SER A 8 -39.14 -17.86 31.48
CA SER A 8 -39.39 -17.15 30.23
C SER A 8 -38.21 -16.25 29.81
N LEU A 9 -37.91 -16.26 28.51
CA LEU A 9 -37.00 -15.34 27.82
C LEU A 9 -37.48 -13.87 27.88
N PRO A 10 -36.58 -12.87 27.90
CA PRO A 10 -36.94 -11.45 27.81
C PRO A 10 -37.17 -10.99 26.35
N PRO A 11 -38.06 -10.00 26.11
CA PRO A 11 -38.36 -9.48 24.77
C PRO A 11 -37.40 -8.38 24.30
N ALA A 12 -37.29 -8.25 22.97
CA ALA A 12 -36.47 -7.28 22.24
C ALA A 12 -36.95 -5.81 22.39
N PRO A 13 -36.05 -4.80 22.23
CA PRO A 13 -36.38 -3.39 22.41
C PRO A 13 -37.10 -2.75 21.21
N ALA A 14 -38.15 -2.00 21.50
CA ALA A 14 -38.95 -1.23 20.56
C ALA A 14 -38.23 0.04 20.08
N GLN A 15 -38.24 0.26 18.76
CA GLN A 15 -37.81 1.49 18.09
C GLN A 15 -38.80 2.62 18.38
N ARG A 16 -38.32 3.75 18.92
CA ARG A 16 -39.09 4.99 19.05
C ARG A 16 -38.76 5.92 17.90
N HIS A 17 -39.79 6.24 17.11
CA HIS A 17 -39.79 7.34 16.16
C HIS A 17 -39.85 8.67 16.91
N GLU A 18 -38.86 9.54 16.72
CA GLU A 18 -38.95 10.95 17.09
C GLU A 18 -39.56 11.74 15.92
N VAL A 19 -40.67 12.40 16.20
CA VAL A 19 -41.38 13.32 15.32
C VAL A 19 -41.02 14.74 15.77
N CYS A 20 -40.41 15.51 14.87
CA CYS A 20 -40.16 16.94 15.06
C CYS A 20 -41.47 17.73 14.90
N ILE A 21 -41.79 18.58 15.87
CA ILE A 21 -42.77 19.66 15.75
C ILE A 21 -42.04 20.98 16.07
N PRO A 22 -42.21 22.04 15.26
CA PRO A 22 -41.61 23.35 15.54
C PRO A 22 -42.58 24.25 16.31
N ASP A 23 -42.06 25.10 17.20
CA ASP A 23 -42.81 26.22 17.77
C ASP A 23 -42.17 27.58 17.42
N PRO A 24 -42.98 28.64 17.17
CA PRO A 24 -42.52 29.95 16.72
C PRO A 24 -42.62 31.05 17.82
N SER A 25 -41.91 32.18 17.64
CA SER A 25 -42.37 33.57 17.85
C SER A 25 -41.34 34.58 18.43
N ASN A 26 -41.25 35.73 17.73
CA ASN A 26 -40.81 37.11 18.10
C ASN A 26 -39.36 37.33 18.61
N GLY A 27 -38.45 38.11 17.99
CA GLY A 27 -38.51 39.36 17.21
C GLY A 27 -38.21 40.59 18.12
N PRO A 28 -37.76 41.79 17.65
CA PRO A 28 -36.82 42.18 16.58
C PRO A 28 -35.70 43.14 17.08
N GLN A 29 -34.63 43.42 16.29
CA GLN A 29 -33.97 44.74 16.29
C GLN A 29 -32.99 44.91 15.10
N ASP A 30 -33.13 46.06 14.45
CA ASP A 30 -32.32 46.64 13.37
C ASP A 30 -30.80 46.68 13.65
N VAL A 31 -29.97 46.59 12.61
CA VAL A 31 -29.08 47.67 12.15
C VAL A 31 -28.39 47.27 10.85
N ARG A 32 -28.55 48.14 9.84
CA ARG A 32 -27.84 48.15 8.55
C ARG A 32 -26.32 48.16 8.74
N ARG A 33 -25.59 47.33 7.97
CA ARG A 33 -24.34 47.74 7.27
C ARG A 33 -23.92 46.69 6.25
N THR A 34 -24.01 47.10 5.00
CA THR A 34 -23.35 46.53 3.83
C THR A 34 -21.84 46.34 4.05
N SER A 35 -21.30 45.18 3.69
CA SER A 35 -19.88 45.05 3.34
C SER A 35 -19.69 44.02 2.22
N PRO A 36 -18.69 44.21 1.32
CA PRO A 36 -18.67 43.60 0.01
C PRO A 36 -17.72 42.39 -0.11
N SER A 37 -18.01 41.57 -1.11
CA SER A 37 -17.24 40.43 -1.62
C SER A 37 -15.73 40.72 -1.80
N PRO A 38 -14.81 39.82 -1.40
CA PRO A 38 -13.40 39.92 -1.73
C PRO A 38 -13.12 39.32 -3.12
N ALA A 39 -12.71 40.16 -4.06
CA ALA A 39 -12.12 39.76 -5.34
C ALA A 39 -10.58 39.56 -5.20
N PRO A 40 -9.92 38.83 -6.13
CA PRO A 40 -8.69 38.11 -5.86
C PRO A 40 -7.41 38.97 -5.91
N ALA A 41 -6.50 38.71 -4.97
CA ALA A 41 -5.21 39.38 -4.88
C ALA A 41 -4.28 39.03 -6.06
N ARG A 42 -3.85 40.09 -6.77
CA ARG A 42 -2.74 40.10 -7.74
C ARG A 42 -1.44 39.64 -7.07
N ARG A 43 -0.86 38.53 -7.55
CA ARG A 43 0.56 38.19 -7.32
C ARG A 43 1.44 39.19 -8.07
N GLN A 44 2.20 39.99 -7.34
CA GLN A 44 3.34 40.73 -7.88
C GLN A 44 4.53 39.78 -8.01
N GLU A 45 5.03 39.63 -9.23
CA GLU A 45 6.31 38.99 -9.54
C GLU A 45 7.45 39.92 -9.12
N ALA A 46 8.22 39.53 -8.11
CA ALA A 46 9.49 40.16 -7.79
C ALA A 46 10.56 39.67 -8.79
N ARG A 47 11.01 40.57 -9.68
CA ARG A 47 12.21 40.39 -10.50
C ARG A 47 13.45 40.44 -9.61
N ILE A 48 14.25 39.37 -9.61
CA ILE A 48 15.60 39.37 -9.04
C ILE A 48 16.57 39.91 -10.12
N PRO A 49 17.42 40.91 -9.82
CA PRO A 49 18.38 41.44 -10.78
C PRO A 49 19.62 40.55 -10.90
N ASN A 50 20.13 40.49 -12.13
CA ASN A 50 21.31 39.74 -12.56
C ASN A 50 22.58 40.57 -12.27
N PRO A 51 23.60 40.08 -11.56
CA PRO A 51 24.90 40.75 -11.50
C PRO A 51 25.89 40.12 -12.47
N GLY A 52 26.34 40.92 -13.44
CA GLY A 52 27.43 40.61 -14.34
C GLY A 52 28.83 40.87 -13.73
N ASN A 53 29.75 39.98 -14.10
CA ASN A 53 31.21 40.11 -14.31
C ASN A 53 32.03 41.19 -13.56
N GLY A 54 32.98 40.73 -12.73
CA GLY A 54 34.21 41.44 -12.36
C GLY A 54 35.01 40.70 -11.26
N PRO A 55 36.36 40.60 -11.34
CA PRO A 55 37.10 39.43 -10.85
C PRO A 55 37.59 39.57 -9.40
N TRP A 56 37.48 38.50 -8.62
CA TRP A 56 38.21 38.35 -7.35
C TRP A 56 39.03 37.07 -7.38
N ASN A 57 40.33 37.29 -7.24
CA ASN A 57 41.41 36.33 -7.31
C ASN A 57 41.47 35.57 -5.97
N VAL A 58 41.16 34.27 -5.95
CA VAL A 58 41.45 33.39 -4.81
C VAL A 58 42.10 32.12 -5.32
N ARG A 59 43.34 31.88 -4.83
CA ARG A 59 44.17 30.72 -5.12
C ARG A 59 43.45 29.43 -4.73
N LEU A 60 43.17 28.58 -5.71
CA LEU A 60 42.76 27.19 -5.49
C LEU A 60 44.00 26.30 -5.39
N ALA A 61 44.16 25.67 -4.23
CA ALA A 61 45.03 24.52 -4.06
C ALA A 61 44.45 23.32 -4.82
N SER A 62 45.32 22.65 -5.59
CA SER A 62 45.05 21.48 -6.40
C SER A 62 44.48 20.30 -5.58
N SER A 63 43.26 19.87 -5.90
CA SER A 63 42.72 18.56 -5.49
C SER A 63 43.17 17.47 -6.48
N PRO A 64 43.53 16.26 -6.01
CA PRO A 64 43.94 15.15 -6.88
C PRO A 64 42.75 14.49 -7.59
N PRO A 65 42.98 13.81 -8.74
CA PRO A 65 41.91 13.25 -9.59
C PRO A 65 41.31 11.94 -9.03
N PRO A 66 40.09 11.56 -9.47
CA PRO A 66 39.36 10.41 -8.94
C PRO A 66 39.88 9.08 -9.49
N LEU A 67 39.97 8.08 -8.61
CA LEU A 67 40.29 6.69 -8.93
C LEU A 67 39.14 6.02 -9.69
N ALA A 68 39.46 5.49 -10.87
CA ALA A 68 38.58 4.66 -11.69
C ALA A 68 38.36 3.28 -11.02
N TRP A 69 37.10 2.94 -10.77
CA TRP A 69 36.71 1.60 -10.34
C TRP A 69 36.51 0.71 -11.57
N ARG A 70 37.39 -0.28 -11.72
CA ARG A 70 37.28 -1.37 -12.70
C ARG A 70 36.47 -2.50 -12.06
N TYR A 71 35.29 -2.80 -12.59
CA TYR A 71 34.53 -3.98 -12.18
C TYR A 71 35.11 -5.21 -12.89
N GLU A 72 35.70 -6.12 -12.12
CA GLU A 72 36.10 -7.45 -12.58
C GLU A 72 35.23 -8.48 -11.84
N THR A 73 34.34 -9.12 -12.58
CA THR A 73 33.45 -10.18 -12.09
C THR A 73 34.24 -11.47 -11.88
N ARG A 74 34.40 -11.90 -10.62
CA ARG A 74 34.83 -13.26 -10.26
C ARG A 74 33.66 -14.07 -9.71
N VAL A 75 33.41 -15.18 -10.38
CA VAL A 75 32.51 -16.28 -9.99
C VAL A 75 33.10 -17.02 -8.77
N PRO A 76 32.31 -17.44 -7.75
CA PRO A 76 32.83 -18.22 -6.63
C PRO A 76 32.75 -19.72 -6.93
N ASN A 77 33.84 -20.44 -6.65
CA ASN A 77 33.90 -21.91 -6.58
C ASN A 77 34.04 -22.31 -5.09
N PRO A 78 33.30 -23.31 -4.57
CA PRO A 78 33.34 -23.68 -3.16
C PRO A 78 34.31 -24.83 -2.88
N GLY A 79 34.86 -24.86 -1.66
CA GLY A 79 35.38 -26.08 -1.03
C GLY A 79 36.89 -26.14 -0.85
N ASN A 80 37.35 -25.80 0.36
CA ASN A 80 38.18 -26.71 1.16
C ASN A 80 38.45 -26.09 2.54
N GLY A 81 38.02 -26.80 3.59
CA GLY A 81 38.29 -26.45 4.99
C GLY A 81 39.71 -26.82 5.43
N PRO A 82 40.17 -26.30 6.58
CA PRO A 82 41.54 -26.47 7.03
C PRO A 82 41.73 -27.80 7.76
N ARG A 83 42.80 -28.55 7.43
CA ARG A 83 43.29 -29.70 8.20
C ARG A 83 44.43 -29.27 9.12
N ALA A 84 44.39 -29.75 10.36
CA ALA A 84 45.39 -29.57 11.41
C ALA A 84 46.72 -30.30 11.11
N PRO A 85 47.84 -29.91 11.74
CA PRO A 85 49.12 -30.60 11.58
C PRO A 85 49.31 -31.71 12.63
N GLY A 86 49.85 -32.85 12.20
CA GLY A 86 50.43 -33.89 13.05
C GLY A 86 51.92 -34.10 12.70
N PRO A 87 52.74 -34.68 13.60
CA PRO A 87 54.20 -34.57 13.56
C PRO A 87 54.93 -35.83 13.07
N GLY A 88 56.20 -35.64 12.68
CA GLY A 88 57.26 -36.64 12.75
C GLY A 88 57.63 -37.36 11.45
N ILE A 89 58.90 -37.28 11.06
CA ILE A 89 59.88 -38.39 11.10
C ILE A 89 61.15 -37.97 10.33
N THR A 90 62.27 -38.34 10.94
CA THR A 90 63.68 -38.22 10.53
C THR A 90 64.00 -39.03 9.28
N ASP A 91 64.99 -38.62 8.48
CA ASP A 91 66.04 -39.53 7.98
C ASP A 91 67.25 -38.78 7.42
N ASN A 92 68.39 -39.44 7.61
CA ASN A 92 69.78 -39.07 7.32
C ASN A 92 70.17 -39.35 5.86
N GLU A 93 71.27 -38.73 5.39
CA GLU A 93 72.22 -39.08 4.31
C GLU A 93 72.60 -37.81 3.52
N GLY A 94 73.83 -37.49 3.12
CA GLY A 94 75.12 -38.16 3.15
C GLY A 94 76.22 -37.23 2.57
N MET A 95 77.46 -37.59 2.87
CA MET A 95 78.78 -37.00 2.63
C MET A 95 79.21 -36.49 1.23
N ARG A 96 80.31 -35.69 1.27
CA ARG A 96 81.36 -35.33 0.25
C ARG A 96 81.05 -34.12 -0.65
N GLY A 97 81.96 -33.17 -0.92
CA GLY A 97 83.39 -33.00 -0.61
C GLY A 97 83.96 -31.76 -1.33
N THR A 98 85.27 -31.56 -1.12
CA THR A 98 86.24 -30.71 -1.85
C THR A 98 86.10 -29.18 -1.79
N GLY A 99 87.14 -28.53 -1.26
CA GLY A 99 87.33 -27.09 -1.32
C GLY A 99 88.15 -26.67 -2.52
N GLU A 100 88.03 -25.39 -2.88
CA GLU A 100 89.03 -24.61 -3.62
C GLU A 100 88.85 -23.13 -3.28
N ASN A 101 89.98 -22.46 -3.03
CA ASN A 101 90.12 -21.05 -2.69
C ASN A 101 89.97 -20.18 -3.94
N VAL A 102 89.09 -19.16 -3.91
CA VAL A 102 89.29 -17.93 -4.69
C VAL A 102 88.90 -16.69 -3.87
N SER A 103 89.87 -15.78 -3.85
CA SER A 103 89.94 -14.40 -3.39
C SER A 103 88.64 -13.57 -3.26
N THR A 104 88.52 -13.00 -2.07
CA THR A 104 88.02 -11.66 -1.70
C THR A 104 87.59 -10.72 -2.83
N CYS A 105 86.28 -10.41 -2.86
CA CYS A 105 85.78 -9.08 -3.21
C CYS A 105 84.61 -8.73 -2.29
N LYS A 106 84.86 -7.96 -1.23
CA LYS A 106 83.82 -7.45 -0.32
C LYS A 106 82.99 -6.38 -1.06
N ARG A 107 81.86 -6.77 -1.64
CA ARG A 107 80.72 -5.86 -1.78
C ARG A 107 79.88 -5.97 -0.52
N PHE A 108 79.96 -4.96 0.35
CA PHE A 108 79.00 -4.79 1.43
C PHE A 108 77.64 -4.45 0.83
N ALA A 109 76.80 -5.46 0.61
CA ALA A 109 75.37 -5.25 0.58
C ALA A 109 74.92 -5.07 2.04
N ILE A 110 74.52 -3.86 2.40
CA ILE A 110 73.87 -3.60 3.68
C ILE A 110 72.51 -4.33 3.65
N LEU A 111 72.48 -5.57 4.14
CA LEU A 111 71.24 -6.27 4.47
C LEU A 111 70.64 -5.54 5.66
N ARG A 112 69.79 -4.52 5.41
CA ARG A 112 68.95 -3.96 6.46
C ARG A 112 68.03 -5.08 6.93
N LEU A 113 68.25 -5.59 8.14
CA LEU A 113 67.29 -6.43 8.84
C LEU A 113 66.01 -5.59 9.04
N LYS A 114 65.02 -5.75 8.16
CA LYS A 114 63.69 -5.21 8.39
C LYS A 114 63.04 -6.06 9.46
N HIS A 115 63.19 -5.66 10.72
CA HIS A 115 62.40 -6.22 11.80
C HIS A 115 60.93 -5.86 11.50
N VAL A 116 60.10 -6.86 11.20
CA VAL A 116 58.65 -6.66 11.14
C VAL A 116 58.17 -6.58 12.59
N THR A 117 57.94 -5.37 13.07
CA THR A 117 57.32 -5.15 14.38
C THR A 117 55.83 -5.48 14.28
N VAL A 118 55.46 -6.70 14.66
CA VAL A 118 54.05 -7.06 14.85
C VAL A 118 53.58 -6.46 16.17
N VAL A 119 52.98 -5.28 16.12
CA VAL A 119 52.35 -4.64 17.28
C VAL A 119 50.93 -5.16 17.41
N THR A 120 50.57 -5.69 18.58
CA THR A 120 49.18 -6.08 18.87
C THR A 120 48.27 -4.85 18.80
N THR A 121 47.44 -4.79 17.77
CA THR A 121 46.43 -3.72 17.62
C THR A 121 45.26 -3.97 18.57
N LYS A 122 44.72 -2.90 19.18
CA LYS A 122 43.50 -3.00 20.00
C LYS A 122 42.37 -3.61 19.17
N LYS A 123 41.64 -4.58 19.72
CA LYS A 123 40.50 -5.21 19.05
C LYS A 123 39.39 -4.17 18.89
N ASN A 124 38.80 -4.10 17.70
CA ASN A 124 37.67 -3.20 17.46
C ASN A 124 36.44 -3.67 18.26
N VAL A 125 35.84 -2.74 19.01
CA VAL A 125 34.54 -2.96 19.66
C VAL A 125 33.44 -2.80 18.62
N LYS A 126 32.48 -3.73 18.60
CA LYS A 126 31.32 -3.63 17.69
C LYS A 126 30.48 -2.41 18.05
N ALA A 127 30.54 -1.39 17.21
CA ALA A 127 29.70 -0.20 17.32
C ALA A 127 28.27 -0.45 16.85
N LEU A 128 28.07 -1.24 15.78
CA LEU A 128 26.75 -1.55 15.26
C LEU A 128 26.11 -2.70 16.05
N ARG A 129 24.99 -2.42 16.72
CA ARG A 129 24.15 -3.41 17.41
C ARG A 129 22.71 -3.25 16.92
N ARG A 130 21.97 -4.35 16.89
CA ARG A 130 20.51 -4.29 16.69
C ARG A 130 19.90 -3.66 17.93
N GLU A 131 18.98 -2.74 17.73
CA GLU A 131 18.20 -2.17 18.82
C GLU A 131 17.25 -3.25 19.36
N THR A 132 17.38 -3.53 20.66
CA THR A 132 16.54 -4.47 21.39
C THR A 132 15.75 -3.70 22.42
N TYR A 133 14.44 -3.91 22.46
CA TYR A 133 13.54 -3.17 23.34
C TYR A 133 13.11 -4.12 24.46
N THR A 134 13.52 -3.81 25.68
CA THR A 134 13.10 -4.59 26.84
C THR A 134 11.65 -4.29 27.19
N VAL A 135 11.01 -5.22 27.91
CA VAL A 135 9.63 -5.02 28.39
C VAL A 135 9.52 -3.74 29.24
N ASP A 136 10.52 -3.48 30.08
CA ASP A 136 10.55 -2.26 30.91
C ASP A 136 10.71 -0.98 30.09
N PHE A 137 11.44 -1.03 28.98
CA PHE A 137 11.53 0.09 28.06
C PHE A 137 10.16 0.39 27.43
N ILE A 138 9.46 -0.64 26.95
CA ILE A 138 8.12 -0.46 26.36
C ILE A 138 7.13 0.10 27.40
N LYS A 139 7.17 -0.38 28.65
CA LYS A 139 6.32 0.14 29.74
C LYS A 139 6.55 1.63 29.98
N LYS A 140 7.82 2.07 30.05
CA LYS A 140 8.15 3.50 30.20
C LYS A 140 7.64 4.34 29.02
N GLN A 141 7.76 3.83 27.80
CA GLN A 141 7.24 4.51 26.62
C GLN A 141 5.70 4.64 26.64
N ILE A 142 4.99 3.67 27.21
CA ILE A 142 3.53 3.73 27.37
C ILE A 142 3.16 4.85 28.37
N GLU A 143 3.88 4.95 29.49
CA GLU A 143 3.68 6.02 30.48
C GLU A 143 3.95 7.40 29.87
N GLU A 144 5.06 7.56 29.16
CA GLU A 144 5.42 8.79 28.44
C GLU A 144 4.35 9.18 27.40
N PHE A 145 3.84 8.20 26.63
CA PHE A 145 2.77 8.42 25.67
C PHE A 145 1.49 8.90 26.35
N ASN A 146 1.08 8.29 27.46
CA ASN A 146 -0.13 8.67 28.20
C ASN A 146 -0.02 10.08 28.80
N ILE A 147 1.15 10.44 29.32
CA ILE A 147 1.43 11.79 29.82
C ILE A 147 1.42 12.80 28.66
N GLY A 148 2.10 12.47 27.56
CA GLY A 148 2.13 13.28 26.35
C GLY A 148 0.74 13.49 25.75
N LYS A 149 -0.12 12.47 25.78
CA LYS A 149 -1.51 12.54 25.30
C LYS A 149 -2.30 13.59 26.08
N ARG A 150 -2.19 13.60 27.42
CA ARG A 150 -2.85 14.59 28.28
C ARG A 150 -2.32 16.00 28.03
N HIS A 151 -1.02 16.17 27.84
CA HIS A 151 -0.45 17.46 27.49
C HIS A 151 -0.92 17.97 26.13
N LEU A 152 -1.01 17.08 25.13
CA LEU A 152 -1.50 17.42 23.81
C LEU A 152 -2.97 17.87 23.85
N ALA A 153 -3.82 17.14 24.57
CA ALA A 153 -5.22 17.54 24.79
C ALA A 153 -5.31 18.93 25.44
N ASN A 154 -4.53 19.18 26.50
CA ASN A 154 -4.47 20.49 27.15
C ASN A 154 -4.02 21.62 26.21
N MET A 155 -3.02 21.39 25.35
CA MET A 155 -2.57 22.37 24.35
C MET A 155 -3.65 22.69 23.30
N MET A 156 -4.45 21.68 22.93
CA MET A 156 -5.53 21.84 21.95
C MET A 156 -6.85 22.31 22.58
N GLY A 157 -6.95 22.34 23.91
CA GLY A 157 -8.17 22.70 24.63
C GLY A 157 -9.25 21.62 24.61
N GLU A 158 -8.88 20.36 24.40
CA GLU A 158 -9.78 19.21 24.32
C GLU A 158 -9.77 18.39 25.62
N ASP A 159 -10.82 17.60 25.84
CA ASP A 159 -10.92 16.70 27.00
C ASP A 159 -9.97 15.48 26.86
N PRO A 160 -9.05 15.23 27.82
CA PRO A 160 -8.05 14.15 27.71
C PRO A 160 -8.62 12.74 27.61
N GLU A 161 -9.79 12.49 28.19
CA GLU A 161 -10.41 11.17 28.25
C GLU A 161 -11.08 10.79 26.92
N THR A 162 -11.74 11.76 26.29
CA THR A 162 -12.39 11.59 24.98
C THR A 162 -11.41 11.66 23.81
N PHE A 163 -10.17 12.10 24.06
CA PHE A 163 -9.16 12.33 23.03
C PHE A 163 -8.76 11.04 22.29
N THR A 164 -9.10 10.93 21.01
CA THR A 164 -8.84 9.75 20.17
C THR A 164 -7.50 9.85 19.43
N GLN A 165 -7.06 8.76 18.80
CA GLN A 165 -5.84 8.77 17.98
C GLN A 165 -5.97 9.69 16.74
N GLU A 166 -7.18 9.86 16.21
CA GLU A 166 -7.43 10.76 15.08
C GLU A 166 -7.21 12.22 15.48
N ASP A 167 -7.61 12.58 16.71
CA ASP A 167 -7.39 13.91 17.29
C ASP A 167 -5.90 14.18 17.48
N ILE A 168 -5.15 13.19 17.97
CA ILE A 168 -3.69 13.25 18.08
C ILE A 168 -3.06 13.51 16.70
N ASP A 169 -3.44 12.73 15.68
CA ASP A 169 -2.89 12.86 14.33
C ASP A 169 -3.20 14.24 13.72
N ARG A 170 -4.42 14.77 13.95
CA ARG A 170 -4.82 16.13 13.52
C ARG A 170 -4.03 17.22 14.25
N ALA A 171 -3.90 17.10 15.57
CA ALA A 171 -3.16 18.05 16.40
C ALA A 171 -1.68 18.10 15.99
N ILE A 172 -1.05 16.96 15.76
CA ILE A 172 0.35 16.89 15.34
C ILE A 172 0.55 17.46 13.94
N ALA A 173 -0.37 17.18 13.01
CA ALA A 173 -0.30 17.77 11.68
C ALA A 173 -0.40 19.30 11.71
N TYR A 174 -1.11 19.87 12.70
CA TYR A 174 -1.21 21.30 12.91
C TYR A 174 0.02 21.90 13.61
N LEU A 175 0.47 21.30 14.72
CA LEU A 175 1.61 21.79 15.51
C LEU A 175 2.95 21.61 14.79
N PHE A 176 3.11 20.50 14.05
CA PHE A 176 4.33 20.14 13.35
C PHE A 176 4.05 19.89 11.86
N PRO A 177 3.71 20.93 11.08
CA PRO A 177 3.30 20.78 9.69
C PRO A 177 4.50 20.32 8.83
N SER A 178 4.45 19.06 8.37
CA SER A 178 5.47 18.48 7.50
C SER A 178 4.93 18.27 6.09
N GLY A 179 5.58 18.92 5.12
CA GLY A 179 5.27 18.80 3.69
C GLY A 179 5.89 17.58 3.01
N LEU A 180 6.46 16.63 3.77
CA LEU A 180 7.09 15.45 3.20
C LEU A 180 6.06 14.54 2.50
N PHE A 181 6.38 14.09 1.29
CA PHE A 181 5.51 13.18 0.53
C PHE A 181 5.39 11.81 1.21
N GLU A 182 6.49 11.31 1.78
CA GLU A 182 6.53 10.04 2.49
C GLU A 182 5.84 10.19 3.85
N LYS A 183 4.68 9.54 4.01
CA LYS A 183 3.86 9.68 5.24
C LYS A 183 4.57 9.12 6.47
N ARG A 184 5.40 8.08 6.31
CA ARG A 184 6.15 7.44 7.41
C ARG A 184 7.29 8.31 7.95
N ALA A 185 7.74 9.30 7.19
CA ALA A 185 8.81 10.22 7.61
C ALA A 185 8.25 11.50 8.27
N ARG A 186 6.93 11.63 8.38
CA ARG A 186 6.28 12.76 9.06
C ARG A 186 6.35 12.55 10.57
N PRO A 187 6.25 13.63 11.36
CA PRO A 187 6.06 13.53 12.81
C PRO A 187 4.84 12.66 13.12
N ILE A 188 5.00 11.66 13.98
CA ILE A 188 3.94 10.76 14.44
C ILE A 188 4.07 10.55 15.95
N MET A 189 2.94 10.49 16.63
CA MET A 189 2.84 10.08 18.02
C MET A 189 1.75 9.02 18.10
N LYS A 190 2.15 7.77 18.31
CA LYS A 190 1.25 6.61 18.35
C LYS A 190 1.57 5.78 19.59
N HIS A 191 0.66 4.88 19.90
CA HIS A 191 0.90 3.90 20.96
C HIS A 191 2.19 3.09 20.67
N PRO A 192 3.07 2.85 21.66
CA PRO A 192 4.35 2.15 21.46
C PRO A 192 4.23 0.80 20.76
N GLU A 193 3.15 0.05 20.98
CA GLU A 193 2.91 -1.24 20.33
C GLU A 193 2.74 -1.15 18.80
N GLN A 194 2.37 0.02 18.28
CA GLN A 194 2.23 0.26 16.83
C GLN A 194 3.53 0.81 16.22
N ILE A 195 4.45 1.33 17.05
CA ILE A 195 5.72 1.92 16.60
C ILE A 195 6.82 0.86 16.62
N PHE A 196 6.97 0.17 17.75
CA PHE A 196 8.02 -0.81 17.94
C PHE A 196 7.58 -2.17 17.38
N PRO A 197 8.47 -2.89 16.67
CA PRO A 197 8.14 -4.22 16.18
C PRO A 197 7.95 -5.20 17.35
N LYS A 198 6.96 -6.10 17.24
CA LYS A 198 6.75 -7.17 18.20
C LYS A 198 8.02 -8.04 18.31
N GLN A 199 8.48 -8.26 19.53
CA GLN A 199 9.66 -9.09 19.82
C GLN A 199 9.24 -10.37 20.54
N LYS A 200 9.95 -11.46 20.29
CA LYS A 200 9.76 -12.69 21.06
C LYS A 200 10.19 -12.45 22.50
N ALA A 201 9.40 -12.94 23.44
CA ALA A 201 9.81 -13.01 24.83
C ALA A 201 11.00 -13.98 24.99
N THR A 202 11.70 -13.86 26.12
CA THR A 202 12.71 -14.85 26.54
C THR A 202 12.07 -16.25 26.52
N GLN A 203 12.73 -17.21 25.86
CA GLN A 203 12.15 -18.52 25.57
C GLN A 203 12.50 -19.60 26.61
N TRP A 204 13.29 -19.25 27.62
CA TRP A 204 13.74 -20.12 28.71
C TRP A 204 13.72 -19.38 30.04
N GLY A 205 13.60 -20.13 31.13
CA GLY A 205 13.68 -19.61 32.49
C GLY A 205 15.12 -19.42 32.98
N GLU A 206 15.27 -19.03 34.24
CA GLU A 206 16.58 -18.91 34.91
C GLU A 206 17.29 -20.27 35.01
N ASP A 207 16.53 -21.36 35.03
CA ASP A 207 17.00 -22.74 34.99
C ASP A 207 17.60 -23.14 33.62
N GLY A 208 17.42 -22.29 32.59
CA GLY A 208 17.86 -22.54 31.23
C GLY A 208 16.98 -23.53 30.46
N ARG A 209 15.86 -23.98 31.03
CA ARG A 209 14.94 -24.91 30.34
C ARG A 209 14.01 -24.14 29.40
N PRO A 210 13.91 -24.52 28.11
CA PRO A 210 12.95 -23.89 27.21
C PRO A 210 11.49 -24.13 27.63
N PHE A 211 10.64 -23.11 27.47
CA PHE A 211 9.20 -23.22 27.80
C PHE A 211 8.43 -24.09 26.82
N HIS A 212 8.82 -24.09 25.54
CA HIS A 212 8.13 -24.83 24.49
C HIS A 212 8.90 -26.09 24.09
N TYR A 213 8.20 -27.21 23.92
CA TYR A 213 8.83 -28.50 23.60
C TYR A 213 9.46 -28.52 22.20
N LEU A 214 8.89 -27.81 21.22
CA LEU A 214 9.46 -27.63 19.87
C LEU A 214 10.53 -26.52 19.78
N PHE A 215 11.05 -26.01 20.90
CA PHE A 215 12.06 -24.94 20.90
C PHE A 215 13.26 -25.23 19.99
N TYR A 216 13.81 -26.46 20.08
CA TYR A 216 15.01 -26.86 19.34
C TYR A 216 14.82 -27.00 17.83
N THR A 217 13.58 -26.88 17.32
CA THR A 217 13.33 -26.79 15.87
C THR A 217 13.75 -25.43 15.29
N GLY A 218 13.93 -24.41 16.14
CA GLY A 218 14.23 -23.02 15.75
C GLY A 218 13.00 -22.22 15.28
N LYS A 219 11.89 -22.88 14.96
CA LYS A 219 10.61 -22.27 14.52
C LYS A 219 9.44 -22.86 15.32
N GLN A 220 9.50 -22.66 16.62
CA GLN A 220 8.59 -23.33 17.55
C GLN A 220 7.12 -22.94 17.31
N SER A 221 6.84 -21.67 16.99
CA SER A 221 5.46 -21.20 16.79
C SER A 221 4.87 -21.78 15.50
N TYR A 222 5.66 -21.81 14.42
CA TYR A 222 5.25 -22.42 13.15
C TYR A 222 4.98 -23.91 13.29
N TYR A 223 5.92 -24.68 13.86
CA TYR A 223 5.73 -26.12 13.97
C TYR A 223 4.66 -26.51 15.01
N SER A 224 4.43 -25.69 16.04
CA SER A 224 3.27 -25.87 16.92
C SER A 224 1.99 -25.75 16.12
N LEU A 225 1.85 -24.69 15.32
CA LEU A 225 0.67 -24.49 14.48
C LEU A 225 0.46 -25.66 13.49
N MET A 226 1.54 -26.15 12.87
CA MET A 226 1.48 -27.31 11.97
C MET A 226 1.08 -28.59 12.72
N HIS A 227 1.61 -28.79 13.93
CA HIS A 227 1.29 -29.95 14.78
C HIS A 227 -0.17 -29.93 15.22
N ASP A 228 -0.64 -28.78 15.70
CA ASP A 228 -2.03 -28.57 16.12
C ASP A 228 -2.96 -28.86 14.95
N THR A 229 -2.71 -28.22 13.80
CA THR A 229 -3.47 -28.43 12.55
C THR A 229 -3.54 -29.91 12.18
N TYR A 230 -2.40 -30.61 12.19
CA TYR A 230 -2.36 -32.03 11.84
C TYR A 230 -3.12 -32.90 12.84
N GLY A 231 -3.03 -32.57 14.13
CA GLY A 231 -3.81 -33.20 15.19
C GLY A 231 -5.31 -33.09 14.94
N LYS A 232 -5.77 -31.91 14.54
CA LYS A 232 -7.17 -31.66 14.17
C LYS A 232 -7.63 -32.48 12.98
N ILE A 233 -6.83 -32.57 11.92
CA ILE A 233 -7.12 -33.42 10.75
C ILE A 233 -7.28 -34.88 11.21
N LEU A 234 -6.38 -35.37 12.06
CA LEU A 234 -6.42 -36.74 12.57
C LEU A 234 -7.67 -36.99 13.44
N ASP A 235 -8.06 -36.03 14.27
CA ASP A 235 -9.25 -36.15 15.12
C ASP A 235 -10.53 -36.19 14.28
N ILE A 236 -10.59 -35.40 13.20
CA ILE A 236 -11.68 -35.46 12.21
C ILE A 236 -11.71 -36.83 11.51
N GLU A 237 -10.56 -37.34 11.06
CA GLU A 237 -10.45 -38.65 10.43
C GLU A 237 -10.91 -39.78 11.38
N LYS A 238 -10.49 -39.74 12.65
CA LYS A 238 -10.94 -40.68 13.69
C LYS A 238 -12.45 -40.58 13.92
N HIS A 239 -13.00 -39.37 14.01
CA HIS A 239 -14.43 -39.17 14.20
C HIS A 239 -15.23 -39.70 13.01
N LYS A 240 -14.79 -39.42 11.77
CA LYS A 240 -15.39 -39.96 10.54
C LYS A 240 -15.37 -41.49 10.53
N ASN A 241 -14.24 -42.12 10.87
CA ASN A 241 -14.13 -43.57 10.96
C ASN A 241 -15.07 -44.17 12.00
N GLN A 242 -15.24 -43.52 13.16
CA GLN A 242 -16.19 -43.96 14.19
C GLN A 242 -17.65 -43.84 13.73
N LEU A 243 -18.01 -42.78 13.01
CA LEU A 243 -19.35 -42.61 12.44
C LEU A 243 -19.65 -43.65 11.36
N GLN A 244 -18.67 -43.96 10.50
CA GLN A 244 -18.78 -45.02 9.50
C GLN A 244 -18.96 -46.40 10.14
N ALA A 245 -18.19 -46.71 11.18
CA ALA A 245 -18.34 -47.97 11.92
C ALA A 245 -19.72 -48.12 12.57
N LYS A 246 -20.39 -47.01 12.91
CA LYS A 246 -21.75 -46.96 13.46
C LYS A 246 -22.85 -46.88 12.39
N GLY A 247 -22.50 -46.82 11.10
CA GLY A 247 -23.46 -46.74 9.98
C GLY A 247 -24.21 -45.40 9.87
N LEU A 248 -23.78 -44.35 10.56
CA LEU A 248 -24.43 -43.03 10.65
C LEU A 248 -23.75 -41.97 9.78
N PHE A 249 -23.02 -42.37 8.75
CA PHE A 249 -22.29 -41.44 7.89
C PHE A 249 -23.26 -40.64 7.02
N SER A 250 -23.26 -39.32 7.20
CA SER A 250 -24.01 -38.38 6.38
C SER A 250 -23.05 -37.65 5.43
N GLU A 251 -23.20 -37.84 4.13
CA GLU A 251 -22.37 -37.23 3.08
C GLU A 251 -22.61 -35.73 2.85
N LYS A 252 -23.57 -35.13 3.56
CA LYS A 252 -23.90 -33.71 3.36
C LYS A 252 -22.92 -32.83 4.14
N ASP A 253 -21.67 -32.82 3.71
CA ASP A 253 -20.70 -31.80 4.12
C ASP A 253 -21.22 -30.45 3.58
N LYS A 254 -21.60 -29.56 4.52
CA LYS A 254 -22.03 -28.20 4.19
C LYS A 254 -20.87 -27.50 3.48
N THR A 255 -21.05 -27.14 2.22
CA THR A 255 -20.08 -26.33 1.49
C THR A 255 -20.06 -24.94 2.10
N THR A 256 -19.01 -24.61 2.86
CA THR A 256 -18.84 -23.28 3.44
C THR A 256 -18.65 -22.26 2.31
N ASP A 257 -19.47 -21.21 2.26
CA ASP A 257 -19.33 -20.16 1.25
C ASP A 257 -18.05 -19.35 1.51
N LEU A 258 -17.05 -19.53 0.65
CA LEU A 258 -15.73 -18.87 0.78
C LEU A 258 -15.66 -17.51 0.06
N ILE A 259 -16.75 -17.09 -0.59
CA ILE A 259 -16.78 -15.90 -1.42
C ILE A 259 -16.59 -14.67 -0.53
N GLY A 260 -15.54 -13.88 -0.82
CA GLY A 260 -15.22 -12.67 -0.05
C GLY A 260 -14.25 -12.89 1.11
N SER A 261 -13.64 -14.07 1.25
CA SER A 261 -12.54 -14.30 2.19
C SER A 261 -11.26 -14.71 1.46
N ARG A 262 -10.10 -14.26 1.97
CA ARG A 262 -8.78 -14.72 1.54
C ARG A 262 -8.01 -15.31 2.71
N TRP A 263 -7.05 -16.16 2.40
CA TRP A 263 -6.06 -16.61 3.36
C TRP A 263 -5.12 -15.48 3.80
N LEU A 264 -4.53 -15.61 4.99
CA LEU A 264 -3.46 -14.72 5.45
C LEU A 264 -2.30 -14.75 4.48
N ILE A 265 -1.77 -13.58 4.14
CA ILE A 265 -0.53 -13.49 3.34
C ILE A 265 0.64 -13.90 4.23
N LYS A 266 1.75 -14.35 3.62
CA LYS A 266 2.99 -14.69 4.32
C LYS A 266 3.40 -13.64 5.37
N GLU A 267 3.39 -12.37 5.01
CA GLU A 267 3.77 -11.27 5.91
C GLU A 267 2.85 -11.19 7.14
N GLU A 268 1.55 -11.38 6.96
CA GLU A 268 0.56 -11.39 8.05
C GLU A 268 0.76 -12.61 8.96
N LEU A 269 1.14 -13.76 8.40
CA LEU A 269 1.44 -14.97 9.16
C LEU A 269 2.75 -14.84 9.96
N GLU A 270 3.77 -14.22 9.37
CA GLU A 270 5.03 -13.90 10.08
C GLU A 270 4.79 -12.94 11.24
N GLU A 271 3.92 -11.94 11.07
CA GLU A 271 3.56 -11.02 12.15
C GLU A 271 2.82 -11.73 13.29
N MET A 272 1.86 -12.59 12.95
CA MET A 272 1.07 -13.32 13.94
C MET A 272 1.93 -14.31 14.76
N LEU A 273 2.87 -15.01 14.11
CA LEU A 273 3.76 -15.96 14.79
C LEU A 273 5.00 -15.29 15.41
N VAL A 274 5.31 -14.06 15.00
CA VAL A 274 6.57 -13.35 15.30
C VAL A 274 7.79 -14.20 14.89
N GLU A 275 7.67 -14.94 13.78
CA GLU A 275 8.72 -15.82 13.24
C GLU A 275 8.94 -15.55 11.75
N LYS A 276 10.18 -15.73 11.29
CA LYS A 276 10.49 -15.64 9.86
C LYS A 276 10.17 -16.96 9.17
N LEU A 277 9.48 -16.89 8.03
CA LEU A 277 9.03 -18.05 7.28
C LEU A 277 9.67 -18.09 5.88
N SER A 278 9.92 -19.30 5.40
CA SER A 278 10.22 -19.54 3.99
C SER A 278 8.93 -19.57 3.18
N ASP A 279 9.01 -19.29 1.88
CA ASP A 279 7.86 -19.42 0.98
C ASP A 279 7.38 -20.88 0.89
N GLN A 280 8.33 -21.83 1.03
CA GLN A 280 8.02 -23.26 1.09
C GLN A 280 7.22 -23.61 2.35
N ASP A 281 7.63 -23.09 3.52
CA ASP A 281 6.95 -23.33 4.79
C ASP A 281 5.50 -22.83 4.73
N TYR A 282 5.31 -21.63 4.19
CA TYR A 282 3.99 -21.06 3.95
C TYR A 282 3.16 -21.93 3.00
N ALA A 283 3.73 -22.40 1.88
CA ALA A 283 3.02 -23.28 0.95
C ALA A 283 2.61 -24.62 1.60
N GLN A 284 3.43 -25.20 2.48
CA GLN A 284 3.08 -26.41 3.21
C GLN A 284 1.94 -26.17 4.21
N PHE A 285 1.98 -25.04 4.92
CA PHE A 285 0.88 -24.62 5.80
C PHE A 285 -0.43 -24.47 5.02
N MET A 286 -0.38 -23.80 3.86
CA MET A 286 -1.55 -23.65 2.98
C MET A 286 -2.14 -24.99 2.54
N ARG A 287 -1.29 -25.96 2.15
CA ARG A 287 -1.74 -27.31 1.78
C ARG A 287 -2.46 -28.02 2.92
N LEU A 288 -1.97 -27.86 4.16
CA LEU A 288 -2.64 -28.44 5.33
C LEU A 288 -3.97 -27.76 5.61
N MET A 289 -4.05 -26.43 5.50
CA MET A 289 -5.29 -25.69 5.66
C MET A 289 -6.34 -26.07 4.61
N GLU A 290 -5.94 -26.21 3.35
CA GLU A 290 -6.82 -26.68 2.26
C GLU A 290 -7.28 -28.12 2.49
N ARG A 291 -6.38 -29.00 2.96
CA ARG A 291 -6.75 -30.37 3.35
C ARG A 291 -7.73 -30.38 4.52
N LEU A 292 -7.55 -29.52 5.53
CA LEU A 292 -8.47 -29.41 6.67
C LEU A 292 -9.88 -29.05 6.21
N LEU A 293 -10.02 -28.10 5.27
CA LEU A 293 -11.31 -27.75 4.67
C LEU A 293 -11.97 -28.90 3.92
N GLN A 294 -11.19 -29.75 3.25
CA GLN A 294 -11.72 -30.96 2.60
C GLN A 294 -12.17 -32.01 3.63
N CYS A 295 -11.54 -32.06 4.80
CA CYS A 295 -11.82 -33.06 5.82
C CYS A 295 -13.06 -32.75 6.68
N GLY A 296 -13.54 -31.50 6.82
CA GLY A 296 -14.86 -31.22 7.40
C GLY A 296 -14.99 -29.90 8.18
N ALA A 297 -16.25 -29.51 8.43
CA ALA A 297 -16.67 -28.21 8.96
C ALA A 297 -16.63 -28.07 10.50
N ALA A 298 -16.06 -29.02 11.24
CA ALA A 298 -16.10 -29.00 12.72
C ALA A 298 -15.21 -27.91 13.34
N GLU A 299 -14.30 -27.30 12.56
CA GLU A 299 -13.29 -26.37 13.06
C GLU A 299 -13.25 -25.05 12.29
N GLU A 300 -14.43 -24.52 12.00
CA GLU A 300 -14.59 -23.24 11.30
C GLU A 300 -13.92 -22.09 12.06
N GLU A 301 -13.97 -22.07 13.40
CA GLU A 301 -13.34 -21.01 14.21
C GLU A 301 -11.82 -20.96 14.04
N PHE A 302 -11.17 -22.13 14.00
CA PHE A 302 -9.73 -22.23 13.81
C PHE A 302 -9.34 -21.75 12.42
N VAL A 303 -10.04 -22.20 11.39
CA VAL A 303 -9.79 -21.77 10.00
C VAL A 303 -10.09 -20.28 9.83
N GLN A 304 -11.14 -19.76 10.48
CA GLN A 304 -11.54 -18.36 10.39
C GLN A 304 -10.49 -17.42 10.99
N SER A 305 -9.75 -17.85 12.02
CA SER A 305 -8.62 -17.09 12.56
C SER A 305 -7.52 -16.83 11.53
N PHE A 306 -7.38 -17.74 10.54
CA PHE A 306 -6.44 -17.63 9.43
C PHE A 306 -7.06 -17.05 8.15
N ARG A 307 -8.25 -16.44 8.24
CA ARG A 307 -8.91 -15.78 7.12
C ARG A 307 -9.07 -14.29 7.34
N ARG A 308 -9.04 -13.55 6.24
CA ARG A 308 -9.32 -12.12 6.18
C ARG A 308 -10.44 -11.85 5.21
N SER A 309 -11.40 -11.03 5.62
CA SER A 309 -12.46 -10.53 4.75
C SER A 309 -11.86 -9.65 3.66
N VAL A 310 -12.24 -9.91 2.42
CA VAL A 310 -11.89 -9.09 1.26
C VAL A 310 -13.09 -8.24 0.91
N THR A 311 -12.90 -6.93 0.91
CA THR A 311 -13.92 -5.98 0.44
C THR A 311 -14.01 -6.06 -1.08
N VAL A 312 -14.99 -6.83 -1.58
CA VAL A 312 -15.29 -6.86 -3.01
C VAL A 312 -16.11 -5.61 -3.34
N GLN A 313 -15.45 -4.59 -3.89
CA GLN A 313 -16.17 -3.44 -4.42
C GLN A 313 -16.98 -3.87 -5.64
N SER A 314 -18.29 -3.60 -5.62
CA SER A 314 -19.15 -3.84 -6.78
C SER A 314 -18.71 -2.97 -7.95
N LYS A 315 -18.66 -3.55 -9.15
CA LYS A 315 -18.37 -2.83 -10.40
C LYS A 315 -19.58 -2.05 -10.93
N LYS A 316 -20.71 -2.04 -10.19
CA LYS A 316 -21.92 -1.32 -10.56
C LYS A 316 -21.62 0.18 -10.65
N GLN A 317 -21.96 0.78 -11.79
CA GLN A 317 -21.81 2.21 -11.99
C GLN A 317 -22.77 2.94 -11.05
N PRO A 318 -22.33 3.97 -10.30
CA PRO A 318 -23.26 4.83 -9.57
C PRO A 318 -24.16 5.56 -10.59
N ILE A 319 -25.47 5.44 -10.41
CA ILE A 319 -26.47 6.12 -11.22
C ILE A 319 -26.63 7.54 -10.68
N GLU A 320 -26.54 8.53 -11.55
CA GLU A 320 -26.72 9.94 -11.16
C GLU A 320 -28.20 10.19 -10.80
N PRO A 321 -28.50 11.02 -9.78
CA PRO A 321 -29.86 11.34 -9.44
C PRO A 321 -30.52 12.17 -10.56
N VAL A 322 -31.73 11.78 -10.96
CA VAL A 322 -32.56 12.55 -11.90
C VAL A 322 -33.00 13.84 -11.20
N GLN A 323 -32.79 14.96 -11.88
CA GLN A 323 -33.18 16.30 -11.45
C GLN A 323 -34.34 16.79 -12.32
N HIS A 324 -35.09 17.77 -11.82
CA HIS A 324 -36.18 18.41 -12.56
C HIS A 324 -35.87 19.89 -12.76
N ASP A 325 -36.10 20.41 -13.96
CA ASP A 325 -35.93 21.83 -14.24
C ASP A 325 -37.16 22.65 -13.81
N ALA A 326 -37.10 23.97 -14.02
CA ALA A 326 -38.21 24.88 -13.71
C ALA A 326 -39.48 24.61 -14.53
N GLN A 327 -39.37 23.84 -15.63
CA GLN A 327 -40.47 23.45 -16.51
C GLN A 327 -41.02 22.05 -16.13
N GLY A 328 -40.41 21.38 -15.15
CA GLY A 328 -40.78 20.04 -14.69
C GLY A 328 -40.13 18.90 -15.49
N MET A 329 -39.27 19.19 -16.46
CA MET A 329 -38.62 18.18 -17.29
C MET A 329 -37.50 17.48 -16.51
N ALA A 330 -37.53 16.15 -16.53
CA ALA A 330 -36.50 15.33 -15.95
C ALA A 330 -35.21 15.40 -16.77
N PHE A 331 -34.08 15.66 -16.12
CA PHE A 331 -32.76 15.66 -16.72
C PHE A 331 -31.72 15.04 -15.78
N SER A 332 -30.61 14.59 -16.35
CA SER A 332 -29.45 14.11 -15.62
C SER A 332 -28.21 14.85 -16.07
N THR A 333 -27.35 15.20 -15.13
CA THR A 333 -26.10 15.91 -15.38
C THR A 333 -24.93 15.03 -15.03
N SER A 334 -23.93 14.95 -15.91
CA SER A 334 -22.68 14.27 -15.57
C SER A 334 -21.46 14.86 -16.27
N GLU A 335 -20.29 14.48 -15.75
CA GLU A 335 -19.01 14.97 -16.23
C GLU A 335 -18.21 13.88 -16.98
N GLY A 336 -17.50 14.34 -18.02
CA GLY A 336 -16.59 13.54 -18.82
C GLY A 336 -15.23 14.23 -18.98
N ARG A 337 -14.16 13.44 -18.95
CA ARG A 337 -12.80 13.93 -19.16
C ARG A 337 -12.06 13.04 -20.15
N ARG A 338 -11.36 13.66 -21.10
CA ARG A 338 -10.44 12.96 -22.02
C ARG A 338 -9.24 13.83 -22.32
N LYS A 339 -8.04 13.31 -22.05
CA LYS A 339 -6.78 14.07 -22.14
C LYS A 339 -6.89 15.38 -21.32
N SER A 340 -6.81 16.54 -21.98
CA SER A 340 -6.99 17.86 -21.39
C SER A 340 -8.37 18.46 -21.60
N ALA A 341 -9.29 17.78 -22.31
CA ALA A 341 -10.67 18.22 -22.47
C ALA A 341 -11.53 17.78 -21.29
N LYS A 342 -12.38 18.68 -20.81
CA LYS A 342 -13.42 18.43 -19.82
C LYS A 342 -14.76 18.82 -20.42
N ALA A 343 -15.77 17.98 -20.22
CA ALA A 343 -17.12 18.20 -20.69
C ALA A 343 -18.11 17.95 -19.56
N GLU A 344 -19.15 18.76 -19.53
CA GLU A 344 -20.34 18.58 -18.71
C GLU A 344 -21.52 18.42 -19.67
N ALA A 345 -22.33 17.39 -19.48
CA ALA A 345 -23.48 17.11 -20.32
C ALA A 345 -24.73 16.99 -19.46
N VAL A 346 -25.76 17.73 -19.88
CA VAL A 346 -27.12 17.66 -19.39
C VAL A 346 -27.93 16.89 -20.43
N VAL A 347 -28.51 15.76 -20.03
CA VAL A 347 -29.34 14.91 -20.90
C VAL A 347 -30.77 14.94 -20.36
N TYR A 348 -31.71 15.35 -21.20
CA TYR A 348 -33.14 15.36 -20.89
C TYR A 348 -33.77 14.00 -21.19
N GLU A 349 -34.73 13.59 -20.36
CA GLU A 349 -35.41 12.28 -20.49
C GLU A 349 -36.17 12.16 -21.82
N HIS A 350 -36.84 13.23 -22.23
CA HIS A 350 -37.60 13.30 -23.48
C HIS A 350 -37.12 14.47 -24.33
N GLY A 351 -36.95 14.24 -25.63
CA GLY A 351 -36.48 15.23 -26.58
C GLY A 351 -36.64 14.77 -28.03
N ASN A 352 -36.20 15.62 -28.96
CA ASN A 352 -36.25 15.38 -30.42
C ASN A 352 -34.86 15.02 -30.99
N GLY A 353 -33.88 14.68 -30.14
CA GLY A 353 -32.52 14.38 -30.57
C GLY A 353 -31.65 15.61 -30.82
N GLY A 354 -32.03 16.77 -30.28
CA GLY A 354 -31.26 17.99 -30.41
C GLY A 354 -30.01 17.95 -29.53
N ILE A 355 -28.81 18.02 -30.14
CA ILE A 355 -27.54 18.08 -29.40
C ILE A 355 -26.90 19.45 -29.58
N LYS A 356 -26.80 20.21 -28.48
CA LYS A 356 -26.14 21.53 -28.46
C LYS A 356 -24.83 21.46 -27.69
N ILE A 357 -23.77 22.02 -28.29
CA ILE A 357 -22.41 22.07 -27.76
C ILE A 357 -21.99 23.53 -27.63
N ASN A 358 -21.79 24.02 -26.40
CA ASN A 358 -21.47 25.42 -26.10
C ASN A 358 -22.47 26.41 -26.75
N GLY A 359 -23.75 26.04 -26.82
CA GLY A 359 -24.81 26.85 -27.43
C GLY A 359 -24.89 26.77 -28.96
N ILE A 360 -24.02 25.98 -29.61
CA ILE A 360 -23.98 25.77 -31.07
C ILE A 360 -24.46 24.35 -31.39
N ASP A 361 -25.07 24.14 -32.55
CA ASP A 361 -25.48 22.80 -32.98
C ASP A 361 -24.27 21.86 -33.22
N TYR A 362 -24.42 20.58 -32.90
CA TYR A 362 -23.32 19.62 -32.95
C TYR A 362 -22.75 19.40 -34.36
N LEU A 363 -23.56 19.58 -35.41
CA LEU A 363 -23.09 19.49 -36.80
C LEU A 363 -22.11 20.61 -37.14
N LEU A 364 -22.38 21.83 -36.64
CA LEU A 364 -21.53 22.99 -36.87
C LEU A 364 -20.27 22.95 -35.99
N TYR A 365 -20.41 22.48 -34.75
CA TYR A 365 -19.29 22.37 -33.82
C TYR A 365 -18.28 21.29 -34.24
N PHE A 366 -18.76 20.13 -34.68
CA PHE A 366 -17.94 19.02 -35.17
C PHE A 366 -18.14 18.77 -36.66
N PRO A 367 -17.40 19.48 -37.54
CA PRO A 367 -17.51 19.27 -38.98
C PRO A 367 -17.03 17.87 -39.41
N VAL A 368 -16.11 17.27 -38.66
CA VAL A 368 -15.52 15.96 -38.96
C VAL A 368 -16.47 14.84 -38.55
N LEU A 369 -16.71 13.89 -39.46
CA LEU A 369 -17.63 12.77 -39.26
C LEU A 369 -17.24 11.87 -38.08
N GLN A 370 -15.94 11.58 -37.93
CA GLN A 370 -15.41 10.77 -36.83
C GLN A 370 -15.84 11.29 -35.44
N ASP A 371 -15.89 12.60 -35.26
CA ASP A 371 -16.26 13.19 -33.96
C ASP A 371 -17.77 13.07 -33.71
N ARG A 372 -18.58 13.17 -34.78
CA ARG A 372 -20.03 12.95 -34.73
C ARG A 372 -20.38 11.49 -34.42
N GLU A 373 -19.66 10.53 -34.99
CA GLU A 373 -19.83 9.10 -34.67
C GLU A 373 -19.58 8.82 -33.18
N GLN A 374 -18.60 9.48 -32.56
CA GLN A 374 -18.35 9.34 -31.12
C GLN A 374 -19.52 9.83 -30.28
N LEU A 375 -20.22 10.89 -30.71
CA LEU A 375 -21.40 11.40 -30.02
C LEU A 375 -22.61 10.48 -30.20
N MET A 376 -22.77 9.88 -31.38
CA MET A 376 -23.88 8.97 -31.68
C MET A 376 -23.76 7.62 -30.98
N PHE A 377 -22.53 7.13 -30.76
CA PHE A 377 -22.25 5.80 -30.23
C PHE A 377 -23.05 5.41 -28.96
N PRO A 378 -23.12 6.20 -27.88
CA PRO A 378 -23.89 5.84 -26.68
C PRO A 378 -25.41 5.71 -26.94
N PHE A 379 -25.98 6.56 -27.80
CA PHE A 379 -27.41 6.50 -28.13
C PHE A 379 -27.74 5.36 -29.09
N HIS A 380 -26.83 5.09 -30.03
CA HIS A 380 -26.96 3.97 -30.95
C HIS A 380 -26.84 2.63 -30.22
N PHE A 381 -25.93 2.52 -29.25
CA PHE A 381 -25.76 1.31 -28.45
C PHE A 381 -26.99 0.92 -27.63
N LEU A 382 -27.81 1.90 -27.25
CA LEU A 382 -29.03 1.72 -26.45
C LEU A 382 -30.33 1.77 -27.28
N ASP A 383 -30.24 1.85 -28.62
CA ASP A 383 -31.40 2.02 -29.51
C ASP A 383 -32.33 3.20 -29.14
N ARG A 384 -31.71 4.32 -28.73
CA ARG A 384 -32.38 5.56 -28.27
C ARG A 384 -32.02 6.80 -29.07
N LEU A 385 -31.64 6.63 -30.34
CA LEU A 385 -31.42 7.74 -31.26
C LEU A 385 -32.70 8.58 -31.41
N GLY A 386 -32.58 9.89 -31.24
CA GLY A 386 -33.69 10.84 -31.42
C GLY A 386 -34.68 10.95 -30.24
N LYS A 387 -34.43 10.28 -29.12
CA LYS A 387 -35.36 10.28 -27.96
C LYS A 387 -35.01 11.29 -26.86
N HIS A 388 -33.76 11.78 -26.85
CA HIS A 388 -33.21 12.62 -25.79
C HIS A 388 -32.63 13.90 -26.38
N ASP A 389 -32.80 15.01 -25.67
CA ASP A 389 -32.10 16.25 -25.97
C ASP A 389 -30.87 16.41 -25.07
N VAL A 390 -29.78 16.90 -25.64
CA VAL A 390 -28.50 17.04 -24.95
C VAL A 390 -28.03 18.48 -25.04
N THR A 391 -27.73 19.07 -23.89
CA THR A 391 -27.01 20.33 -23.81
C THR A 391 -25.67 20.07 -23.12
N CYS A 392 -24.57 20.32 -23.81
CA CYS A 392 -23.25 20.10 -23.27
C CYS A 392 -22.38 21.35 -23.34
N THR A 393 -21.54 21.50 -22.32
CA THR A 393 -20.48 22.50 -22.27
C THR A 393 -19.14 21.79 -22.28
N VAL A 394 -18.22 22.22 -23.14
CA VAL A 394 -16.91 21.59 -23.28
C VAL A 394 -15.81 22.64 -23.33
N SER A 395 -14.74 22.39 -22.58
CA SER A 395 -13.58 23.28 -22.51
C SER A 395 -12.26 22.52 -22.56
N GLY A 396 -11.25 23.17 -23.15
CA GLY A 396 -9.89 22.63 -23.28
C GLY A 396 -9.74 21.51 -24.30
N GLY A 397 -8.50 21.00 -24.42
CA GLY A 397 -8.15 19.92 -25.34
C GLY A 397 -8.19 20.33 -26.81
N GLY A 398 -8.51 19.36 -27.67
CA GLY A 398 -8.70 19.56 -29.10
C GLY A 398 -9.87 18.71 -29.59
N ARG A 399 -10.24 18.87 -30.86
CA ARG A 399 -11.47 18.34 -31.48
C ARG A 399 -11.86 16.92 -31.04
N SER A 400 -11.00 15.92 -31.29
CA SER A 400 -11.30 14.51 -30.93
C SER A 400 -11.23 14.20 -29.45
N ALA A 401 -10.48 15.00 -28.67
CA ALA A 401 -10.47 14.89 -27.22
C ALA A 401 -11.81 15.39 -26.64
N GLN A 402 -12.33 16.50 -27.18
CA GLN A 402 -13.63 17.06 -26.79
C GLN A 402 -14.77 16.09 -27.13
N ALA A 403 -14.83 15.55 -28.35
CA ALA A 403 -15.83 14.56 -28.73
C ALA A 403 -15.86 13.34 -27.80
N GLY A 404 -14.68 12.81 -27.45
CA GLY A 404 -14.59 11.69 -26.51
C GLY A 404 -14.90 12.04 -25.06
N ALA A 405 -14.67 13.29 -24.63
CA ALA A 405 -15.07 13.76 -23.30
C ALA A 405 -16.60 13.89 -23.21
N ILE A 406 -17.24 14.47 -24.24
CA ILE A 406 -18.69 14.58 -24.33
C ILE A 406 -19.34 13.20 -24.41
N ARG A 407 -18.79 12.27 -25.21
CA ARG A 407 -19.26 10.88 -25.26
C ARG A 407 -19.35 10.24 -23.87
N LEU A 408 -18.31 10.41 -23.03
CA LEU A 408 -18.29 9.87 -21.67
C LEU A 408 -19.34 10.54 -20.77
N ALA A 409 -19.49 11.85 -20.87
CA ALA A 409 -20.50 12.60 -20.12
C ALA A 409 -21.93 12.18 -20.55
N MET A 410 -22.22 12.12 -21.84
CA MET A 410 -23.54 11.67 -22.32
C MET A 410 -23.84 10.23 -21.88
N ALA A 411 -22.87 9.32 -22.02
CA ALA A 411 -23.03 7.93 -21.60
C ALA A 411 -23.36 7.79 -20.11
N ARG A 412 -22.71 8.59 -19.24
CA ARG A 412 -22.96 8.57 -17.78
C ARG A 412 -24.31 9.17 -17.41
N ALA A 413 -24.67 10.30 -18.00
CA ALA A 413 -25.97 10.92 -17.79
C ALA A 413 -27.11 9.97 -18.22
N LEU A 414 -26.95 9.31 -19.38
CA LEU A 414 -27.91 8.34 -19.91
C LEU A 414 -28.19 7.16 -18.97
N CYS A 415 -27.24 6.76 -18.11
CA CYS A 415 -27.45 5.67 -17.16
C CYS A 415 -28.66 5.89 -16.22
N SER A 416 -29.12 7.14 -16.05
CA SER A 416 -30.26 7.48 -15.20
C SER A 416 -31.61 7.11 -15.81
N PHE A 417 -31.68 6.93 -17.13
CA PHE A 417 -32.94 6.69 -17.88
C PHE A 417 -33.03 5.27 -18.46
N VAL A 418 -32.15 4.39 -18.00
CA VAL A 418 -31.79 3.11 -18.62
C VAL A 418 -31.81 2.02 -17.55
N THR A 419 -32.07 0.77 -17.95
CA THR A 419 -32.13 -0.36 -17.01
C THR A 419 -30.74 -0.75 -16.49
N GLU A 420 -30.68 -1.43 -15.35
CA GLU A 420 -29.38 -1.83 -14.75
C GLU A 420 -28.57 -2.78 -15.66
N GLU A 421 -29.25 -3.62 -16.45
CA GLU A 421 -28.62 -4.55 -17.39
C GLU A 421 -27.94 -3.81 -18.54
N GLU A 422 -28.64 -2.85 -19.13
CA GLU A 422 -28.11 -1.98 -20.19
C GLU A 422 -26.91 -1.15 -19.70
N VAL A 423 -26.93 -0.68 -18.44
CA VAL A 423 -25.78 0.00 -17.82
C VAL A 423 -24.56 -0.92 -17.74
N GLU A 424 -24.75 -2.19 -17.39
CA GLU A 424 -23.67 -3.17 -17.37
C GLU A 424 -23.14 -3.46 -18.78
N TRP A 425 -23.99 -3.51 -19.80
CA TRP A 425 -23.56 -3.61 -21.20
C TRP A 425 -22.73 -2.39 -21.64
N MET A 426 -23.15 -1.18 -21.28
CA MET A 426 -22.38 0.04 -21.54
C MET A 426 -21.02 0.03 -20.84
N ARG A 427 -20.96 -0.51 -19.62
CA ARG A 427 -19.71 -0.70 -18.87
C ARG A 427 -18.78 -1.64 -19.63
N GLN A 428 -19.29 -2.78 -20.09
CA GLN A 428 -18.52 -3.77 -20.86
C GLN A 428 -18.07 -3.25 -22.23
N ALA A 429 -18.88 -2.43 -22.89
CA ALA A 429 -18.54 -1.74 -24.14
C ALA A 429 -17.51 -0.61 -23.96
N GLY A 430 -17.15 -0.26 -22.72
CA GLY A 430 -16.15 0.77 -22.43
C GLY A 430 -16.68 2.21 -22.59
N LEU A 431 -18.00 2.41 -22.59
CA LEU A 431 -18.63 3.73 -22.68
C LEU A 431 -18.49 4.54 -21.38
N LEU A 432 -18.53 3.86 -20.24
CA LEU A 432 -18.51 4.47 -18.90
C LEU A 432 -17.10 4.62 -18.31
N THR A 433 -16.09 4.05 -18.97
CA THR A 433 -14.71 4.06 -18.53
C THR A 433 -13.97 5.30 -19.04
N SER A 434 -13.34 6.05 -18.13
CA SER A 434 -12.47 7.17 -18.50
C SER A 434 -11.18 6.66 -19.15
N ASP A 435 -10.78 7.23 -20.29
CA ASP A 435 -9.57 6.85 -21.01
C ASP A 435 -8.32 7.41 -20.29
N PRO A 436 -7.48 6.56 -19.65
CA PRO A 436 -6.33 7.03 -18.89
C PRO A 436 -5.15 7.45 -19.77
N ARG A 437 -5.24 7.26 -21.10
CA ARG A 437 -4.14 7.56 -22.02
C ARG A 437 -3.94 9.07 -22.14
N VAL A 438 -2.88 9.56 -21.51
CA VAL A 438 -2.44 10.96 -21.53
C VAL A 438 -1.07 11.11 -22.19
N ARG A 439 -0.75 12.30 -22.68
CA ARG A 439 0.56 12.57 -23.30
C ARG A 439 1.66 12.38 -22.24
N GLU A 440 2.53 11.44 -22.51
CA GLU A 440 3.67 11.19 -21.64
C GLU A 440 4.72 12.32 -21.73
N ARG A 441 5.33 12.69 -20.60
CA ARG A 441 6.37 13.73 -20.57
C ARG A 441 7.62 13.32 -21.36
N LYS A 442 8.31 14.30 -21.94
CA LYS A 442 9.66 14.16 -22.49
C LYS A 442 10.66 13.86 -21.36
N LYS A 443 11.71 13.08 -21.64
CA LYS A 443 12.79 12.79 -20.68
C LYS A 443 14.05 13.56 -21.10
N PRO A 444 14.83 14.10 -20.14
CA PRO A 444 16.14 14.65 -20.48
C PRO A 444 17.02 13.54 -21.10
N GLY A 445 17.89 13.92 -22.05
CA GLY A 445 18.71 12.96 -22.81
C GLY A 445 17.96 12.14 -23.87
N GLN A 446 16.70 12.48 -24.17
CA GLN A 446 15.90 11.83 -25.23
C GLN A 446 15.25 12.89 -26.14
N GLU A 447 15.01 12.53 -27.40
CA GLU A 447 14.38 13.43 -28.37
C GLU A 447 12.89 13.62 -28.06
N GLY A 448 12.21 12.53 -27.67
CA GLY A 448 10.79 12.55 -27.30
C GLY A 448 10.53 11.88 -25.96
N ALA A 449 9.26 11.51 -25.72
CA ALA A 449 8.88 10.72 -24.53
C ALA A 449 9.48 9.31 -24.57
N ARG A 450 9.61 8.72 -25.76
CA ARG A 450 10.17 7.37 -25.97
C ARG A 450 11.27 7.35 -27.03
N ARG A 451 11.16 8.19 -28.06
CA ARG A 451 12.17 8.34 -29.13
C ARG A 451 13.50 8.82 -28.56
N LYS A 452 14.56 8.08 -28.84
CA LYS A 452 15.94 8.41 -28.50
C LYS A 452 16.58 9.18 -29.64
N PHE A 453 17.63 9.95 -29.34
CA PHE A 453 18.47 10.51 -30.39
C PHE A 453 19.12 9.40 -31.20
N THR A 454 19.51 9.70 -32.44
CA THR A 454 20.26 8.78 -33.28
C THR A 454 21.56 8.39 -32.57
N TRP A 455 21.69 7.12 -32.24
CA TRP A 455 22.89 6.58 -31.65
C TRP A 455 23.96 6.42 -32.74
N LYS A 456 25.12 7.06 -32.56
CA LYS A 456 26.29 6.88 -33.43
C LYS A 456 27.23 5.88 -32.76
N LYS A 457 27.51 4.78 -33.45
CA LYS A 457 28.41 3.73 -32.95
C LYS A 457 29.90 4.09 -33.04
N ARG A 458 30.26 4.97 -33.97
CA ARG A 458 31.64 5.35 -34.32
C ARG A 458 31.80 6.85 -34.25
#